data_AF-A0A0C2YP04-F1
#
_entry.id   AF-A0A0C2YP04-F1
#
_cell.length_a   1.000
_cell.length_b   1.000
_cell.length_c   1.000
_cell.angle_alpha   90.00
_cell.angle_beta   90.00
_cell.angle_gamma   90.00
#
_symmetry.space_group_name_H-M   'P 1'
#
loop_
_entity.id
_entity.type
_entity.pdbx_description
1 polymer ?
#
loop_
_entity_poly.entity_id
_entity_poly.type
_entity_poly.pdbx_seq_one_letter_code
_entity_poly.pdbx_strand_id
1 'polypeptide(L)'
;MSPLWMRRNQGVFKKKKLLRFSIDDAHTEGWRSFLNAPVDITQLENLLIAIDRSYDFELGSIRALTAGSEKLQTFSLEGRLEDPLELADYLHPGYAKTLKGLTISQDLYDFRLNPYLSLVPQLEKIAGKNVLESLSFHFLISIFPSVRDTDLAEWRKLDSILSKSAAFPFLRRVEITIVLLRLDGGLEKELRELGTDQFPLLRHCDGLTFLFEVK
;
A
#
# COMPACT_ATOMS: atom_id res chain seq x y z
N MET A 1 22.67 5.31 25.30
CA MET A 1 21.51 6.10 25.77
C MET A 1 20.41 5.96 24.74
N SER A 2 19.25 5.40 25.07
CA SER A 2 18.14 5.26 24.11
C SER A 2 17.54 6.64 23.76
N PRO A 3 17.24 6.94 22.49
CA PRO A 3 16.65 8.22 22.07
C PRO A 3 15.35 8.55 22.82
N LEU A 4 15.11 9.84 23.09
CA LEU A 4 13.95 10.33 23.86
C LEU A 4 12.59 9.92 23.26
N TRP A 5 12.51 9.67 21.96
CA TRP A 5 11.28 9.19 21.30
C TRP A 5 10.97 7.71 21.58
N MET A 6 11.98 6.87 21.86
CA MET A 6 11.76 5.49 22.32
C MET A 6 11.16 5.45 23.73
N ARG A 7 11.62 6.33 24.63
CA ARG A 7 11.15 6.35 26.03
C ARG A 7 9.70 6.78 26.16
N ARG A 8 9.19 7.64 25.26
CA ARG A 8 7.77 8.01 25.25
C ARG A 8 6.84 6.88 24.79
N ASN A 9 7.34 5.90 24.05
CA ASN A 9 6.52 4.84 23.48
C ASN A 9 6.56 3.53 24.29
N GLN A 10 7.68 3.19 24.95
CA GLN A 10 7.84 1.90 25.66
C GLN A 10 6.81 1.63 26.78
N GLY A 11 6.26 2.66 27.44
CA GLY A 11 5.23 2.51 28.48
C GLY A 11 3.79 2.38 27.98
N VAL A 12 3.54 2.56 26.68
CA VAL A 12 2.19 2.81 26.11
C VAL A 12 1.67 1.66 25.24
N PHE A 13 2.48 0.64 24.97
CA PHE A 13 2.14 -0.43 24.01
C PHE A 13 1.15 -1.48 24.50
N LYS A 14 0.94 -1.66 25.81
CA LYS A 14 0.06 -2.73 26.34
C LYS A 14 -1.42 -2.61 25.98
N LYS A 15 -1.87 -1.52 25.33
CA LYS A 15 -3.29 -1.30 24.96
C LYS A 15 -3.53 -0.73 23.57
N LYS A 16 -2.51 -0.48 22.74
CA LYS A 16 -2.71 0.18 21.44
C LYS A 16 -2.94 -0.82 20.32
N LYS A 17 -4.16 -0.82 19.78
CA LYS A 17 -4.56 -1.51 18.53
C LYS A 17 -3.98 -0.88 17.27
N LEU A 18 -3.35 0.29 17.38
CA LEU A 18 -2.80 1.07 16.27
C LEU A 18 -1.35 1.43 16.54
N LEU A 19 -0.52 1.21 15.53
CA LEU A 19 0.87 1.58 15.51
C LEU A 19 1.18 2.36 14.23
N ARG A 20 1.80 3.53 14.40
CA ARG A 20 2.21 4.40 13.30
C ARG A 20 3.72 4.65 13.39
N PHE A 21 4.40 4.43 12.27
CA PHE A 21 5.82 4.74 12.10
C PHE A 21 6.03 5.72 10.96
N SER A 22 7.02 6.59 11.15
CA SER A 22 7.57 7.46 10.11
C SER A 22 9.07 7.24 10.09
N ILE A 23 9.62 6.90 8.94
CA ILE A 23 11.05 6.72 8.72
C ILE A 23 11.52 7.88 7.85
N ASP A 24 12.48 8.63 8.37
CA ASP A 24 13.23 9.65 7.63
C ASP A 24 14.74 9.34 7.74
N ASP A 25 15.55 9.97 6.88
CA ASP A 25 16.99 9.75 6.78
C ASP A 25 17.74 9.96 8.11
N ALA A 26 17.20 10.77 9.04
CA ALA A 26 17.81 11.05 10.33
C ALA A 26 17.52 9.99 11.40
N HIS A 27 16.64 9.02 11.12
CA HIS A 27 16.11 8.08 12.13
C HIS A 27 16.31 6.58 11.81
N THR A 28 17.08 6.24 10.77
CA THR A 28 17.36 4.84 10.36
C THR A 28 18.01 3.99 11.47
N GLU A 29 18.93 4.54 12.26
CA GLU A 29 19.53 3.82 13.40
C GLU A 29 18.51 3.51 14.51
N GLY A 30 17.61 4.45 14.76
CA GLY A 30 16.59 4.26 15.79
C GLY A 30 15.49 3.29 15.35
N TRP A 31 15.23 3.16 14.05
CA TRP A 31 14.40 2.09 13.49
C TRP A 31 14.99 0.70 13.79
N ARG A 32 16.26 0.48 13.47
CA ARG A 32 16.95 -0.80 13.77
C ARG A 32 16.93 -1.12 15.27
N SER A 33 17.17 -0.11 16.11
CA SER A 33 17.11 -0.29 17.56
C SER A 33 15.68 -0.55 18.08
N PHE A 34 14.62 -0.12 17.38
CA PHE A 34 13.25 -0.42 17.75
C PHE A 34 12.89 -1.87 17.44
N LEU A 35 13.27 -2.38 16.26
CA LEU A 35 13.08 -3.79 15.88
C LEU A 35 13.82 -4.75 16.81
N ASN A 36 14.99 -4.34 17.28
CA ASN A 36 15.80 -5.11 18.22
C ASN A 36 15.30 -5.00 19.68
N ALA A 37 14.34 -4.13 19.96
CA ALA A 37 13.72 -4.05 21.29
C ALA A 37 12.60 -5.09 21.39
N PRO A 38 12.44 -5.78 22.54
CA PRO A 38 11.34 -6.72 22.75
C PRO A 38 10.02 -5.96 22.88
N VAL A 39 9.43 -5.59 21.75
CA VAL A 39 8.10 -5.00 21.68
C VAL A 39 7.11 -6.11 21.33
N ASP A 40 6.22 -6.42 22.28
CA ASP A 40 5.10 -7.32 22.01
C ASP A 40 4.09 -6.61 21.10
N ILE A 41 4.02 -7.07 19.86
CA ILE A 41 3.10 -6.60 18.82
C ILE A 41 2.06 -7.66 18.43
N THR A 42 1.92 -8.74 19.22
CA THR A 42 1.01 -9.86 18.91
C THR A 42 -0.45 -9.43 18.78
N GLN A 43 -0.85 -8.39 19.51
CA GLN A 43 -2.21 -7.85 19.52
C GLN A 43 -2.41 -6.67 18.56
N LEU A 44 -1.45 -6.37 17.69
CA LEU A 44 -1.52 -5.21 16.81
C LEU A 44 -2.57 -5.41 15.72
N GLU A 45 -3.59 -4.56 15.68
CA GLU A 45 -4.67 -4.65 14.68
C GLU A 45 -4.46 -3.72 13.48
N ASN A 46 -3.78 -2.59 13.66
CA ASN A 46 -3.62 -1.57 12.63
C ASN A 46 -2.17 -1.11 12.58
N LEU A 47 -1.55 -1.17 11.41
CA LEU A 47 -0.17 -0.76 11.19
C LEU A 47 -0.09 0.24 10.04
N LEU A 48 0.50 1.41 10.31
CA LEU A 48 0.87 2.39 9.29
C LEU A 48 2.38 2.58 9.31
N ILE A 49 3.00 2.48 8.14
CA ILE A 49 4.42 2.75 7.92
C ILE A 49 4.53 3.83 6.85
N ALA A 50 5.09 4.99 7.21
CA ALA A 50 5.41 6.06 6.27
C ALA A 50 6.94 6.14 6.07
N ILE A 51 7.37 6.21 4.82
CA ILE A 51 8.78 6.24 4.39
C ILE A 51 8.99 7.52 3.58
N ASP A 52 9.66 8.51 4.14
CA ASP A 52 9.86 9.82 3.51
C ASP A 52 10.90 9.73 2.38
N ARG A 53 12.03 9.04 2.63
CA ARG A 53 13.11 8.78 1.67
C ARG A 53 13.81 7.47 2.02
N SER A 54 14.19 6.69 1.03
CA SER A 54 14.83 5.40 1.26
C SER A 54 15.67 4.98 0.06
N TYR A 55 16.98 5.19 0.14
CA TYR A 55 17.93 4.41 -0.65
C TYR A 55 18.28 3.07 0.03
N ASP A 56 18.06 2.94 1.35
CA ASP A 56 18.56 1.81 2.16
C ASP A 56 17.54 1.19 3.13
N PHE A 57 16.23 1.42 2.96
CA PHE A 57 15.26 0.84 3.87
C PHE A 57 15.08 -0.67 3.60
N GLU A 58 15.57 -1.50 4.53
CA GLU A 58 15.52 -2.95 4.42
C GLU A 58 14.08 -3.48 4.54
N LEU A 59 13.52 -3.96 3.43
CA LEU A 59 12.21 -4.61 3.33
C LEU A 59 11.99 -5.72 4.37
N GLY A 60 13.06 -6.42 4.73
CA GLY A 60 13.05 -7.45 5.79
C GLY A 60 12.57 -6.95 7.15
N SER A 61 12.73 -5.65 7.42
CA SER A 61 12.25 -5.01 8.65
C SER A 61 10.73 -4.88 8.71
N ILE A 62 10.08 -4.49 7.59
CA ILE A 62 8.62 -4.47 7.51
C ILE A 62 8.11 -5.88 7.71
N ARG A 63 8.72 -6.85 7.00
CA ARG A 63 8.33 -8.25 7.11
C ARG A 63 8.43 -8.80 8.53
N ALA A 64 9.45 -8.42 9.29
CA ALA A 64 9.59 -8.83 10.69
C ALA A 64 8.48 -8.25 11.58
N LEU A 65 8.14 -6.97 11.40
CA LEU A 65 7.02 -6.34 12.12
C LEU A 65 5.68 -6.94 11.71
N THR A 66 5.50 -7.17 10.42
CA THR A 66 4.35 -7.86 9.85
C THR A 66 4.46 -9.39 9.99
N ALA A 67 5.35 -9.93 10.82
CA ALA A 67 5.26 -11.34 11.23
C ALA A 67 4.85 -11.47 12.70
N GLY A 68 5.12 -10.44 13.51
CA GLY A 68 4.91 -10.50 14.96
C GLY A 68 3.47 -10.30 15.44
N SER A 69 2.56 -9.79 14.60
CA SER A 69 1.14 -9.66 14.97
C SER A 69 0.32 -10.88 14.57
N GLU A 70 -0.61 -11.34 15.41
CA GLU A 70 -1.60 -12.38 15.05
C GLU A 70 -2.97 -11.78 14.70
N LYS A 71 -3.14 -10.48 14.90
CA LYS A 71 -4.45 -9.78 14.82
C LYS A 71 -4.46 -8.66 13.80
N LEU A 72 -3.45 -8.55 12.95
CA LEU A 72 -3.36 -7.44 12.00
C LEU A 72 -4.57 -7.48 11.04
N GLN A 73 -5.36 -6.41 11.10
CA GLN A 73 -6.57 -6.20 10.30
C GLN A 73 -6.37 -5.15 9.22
N THR A 74 -5.58 -4.10 9.48
CA THR A 74 -5.28 -3.07 8.49
C THR A 74 -3.78 -2.80 8.39
N PHE A 75 -3.30 -2.68 7.15
CA PHE A 75 -1.92 -2.31 6.85
C PHE A 75 -1.90 -1.15 5.87
N SER A 76 -1.13 -0.11 6.19
CA SER A 76 -0.93 1.06 5.36
C SER A 76 0.56 1.29 5.16
N LEU A 77 0.99 1.37 3.91
CA LEU A 77 2.36 1.72 3.54
C LEU A 77 2.32 3.00 2.71
N GLU A 78 3.04 4.02 3.17
CA GLU A 78 3.14 5.33 2.52
C GLU A 78 4.61 5.60 2.21
N GLY A 79 4.94 6.12 1.03
CA GLY A 79 6.28 6.63 0.77
C GLY A 79 6.80 6.57 -0.66
N ARG A 80 8.07 6.94 -0.80
CA ARG A 80 8.84 6.81 -2.04
C ARG A 80 9.53 5.45 -2.08
N LEU A 81 8.92 4.51 -2.80
CA LEU A 81 9.50 3.18 -3.03
C LEU A 81 10.20 3.19 -4.40
N GLU A 82 11.49 2.87 -4.42
CA GLU A 82 12.30 2.82 -5.65
C GLU A 82 11.91 1.64 -6.56
N ASP A 83 11.60 0.49 -5.96
CA ASP A 83 11.09 -0.67 -6.68
C ASP A 83 9.57 -0.73 -6.56
N PRO A 84 8.87 -1.09 -7.64
CA PRO A 84 7.42 -1.08 -7.65
C PRO A 84 6.96 -2.23 -6.74
N LEU A 85 6.46 -1.87 -5.56
CA LEU A 85 5.63 -2.65 -4.65
C LEU A 85 5.89 -4.16 -4.64
N GLU A 86 6.82 -4.63 -3.80
CA GLU A 86 6.87 -6.05 -3.39
C GLU A 86 5.73 -6.38 -2.41
N LEU A 87 4.48 -6.11 -2.81
CA LEU A 87 3.33 -6.17 -1.92
C LEU A 87 3.16 -7.55 -1.28
N ALA A 88 3.36 -8.63 -2.05
CA ALA A 88 3.24 -9.98 -1.51
C ALA A 88 4.33 -10.29 -0.48
N ASP A 89 5.50 -9.66 -0.58
CA ASP A 89 6.61 -9.90 0.33
C ASP A 89 6.42 -9.16 1.68
N TYR A 90 5.65 -8.06 1.69
CA TYR A 90 5.20 -7.40 2.93
C TYR A 90 4.09 -8.17 3.65
N LEU A 91 3.28 -8.92 2.91
CA LEU A 91 2.13 -9.64 3.41
C LEU A 91 2.55 -11.04 3.86
N HIS A 92 2.91 -11.14 5.14
CA HIS A 92 3.21 -12.43 5.74
C HIS A 92 2.03 -13.41 5.53
N PRO A 93 2.27 -14.69 5.15
CA PRO A 93 1.20 -15.66 4.87
C PRO A 93 0.23 -15.86 6.04
N GLY A 94 0.66 -15.58 7.27
CA GLY A 94 -0.21 -15.60 8.46
C GLY A 94 -1.37 -14.59 8.39
N TYR A 95 -1.26 -13.53 7.58
CA TYR A 95 -2.21 -12.41 7.53
C TYR A 95 -3.30 -12.60 6.51
N ALA A 96 -3.14 -13.60 5.63
CA ALA A 96 -4.16 -14.11 4.74
C ALA A 96 -5.55 -14.23 5.39
N LYS A 97 -5.61 -14.52 6.70
CA LYS A 97 -6.84 -14.78 7.45
C LYS A 97 -7.33 -13.62 8.31
N THR A 98 -6.54 -12.56 8.46
CA THR A 98 -6.87 -11.47 9.38
C THR A 98 -6.89 -10.09 8.72
N LEU A 99 -6.06 -9.89 7.69
CA LEU A 99 -5.91 -8.61 7.03
C LEU A 99 -7.13 -8.32 6.14
N LYS A 100 -7.94 -7.39 6.59
CA LYS A 100 -9.17 -6.92 5.94
C LYS A 100 -8.94 -5.67 5.09
N GLY A 101 -7.98 -4.82 5.48
CA GLY A 101 -7.71 -3.55 4.80
C GLY A 101 -6.25 -3.40 4.41
N LEU A 102 -6.01 -3.01 3.17
CA LEU A 102 -4.68 -2.69 2.67
C LEU A 102 -4.71 -1.34 1.95
N THR A 103 -3.84 -0.44 2.38
CA THR A 103 -3.65 0.88 1.76
C THR A 103 -2.20 1.04 1.33
N ILE A 104 -2.00 1.41 0.08
CA ILE A 104 -0.68 1.73 -0.46
C ILE A 104 -0.72 3.16 -0.97
N SER A 105 0.15 4.02 -0.45
CA SER A 105 0.35 5.38 -0.93
C SER A 105 1.77 5.52 -1.47
N GLN A 106 1.91 5.68 -2.78
CA GLN A 106 3.21 5.78 -3.42
C GLN A 106 3.41 7.16 -4.04
N ASP A 107 4.61 7.68 -3.84
CA ASP A 107 5.05 8.94 -4.42
C ASP A 107 5.96 8.69 -5.63
N LEU A 108 5.44 9.00 -6.81
CA LEU A 108 6.01 8.70 -8.12
C LEU A 108 6.77 9.92 -8.63
N TYR A 109 8.06 9.95 -8.29
CA TYR A 109 9.01 10.99 -8.71
C TYR A 109 9.79 10.63 -9.98
N ASP A 110 10.02 9.34 -10.26
CA ASP A 110 10.78 8.88 -11.44
C ASP A 110 9.83 8.43 -12.56
N PHE A 111 10.02 9.00 -13.75
CA PHE A 111 9.28 8.77 -14.99
C PHE A 111 9.29 7.33 -15.50
N ARG A 112 10.22 6.50 -15.01
CA ARG A 112 10.36 5.09 -15.38
C ARG A 112 9.51 4.14 -14.56
N LEU A 113 9.00 4.60 -13.42
CA LEU A 113 8.22 3.79 -12.50
C LEU A 113 6.74 3.90 -12.84
N ASN A 114 6.29 2.99 -13.71
CA ASN A 114 4.86 2.75 -13.88
C ASN A 114 4.37 2.01 -12.62
N PRO A 115 3.57 2.65 -11.75
CA PRO A 115 3.21 2.11 -10.44
C PRO A 115 2.38 0.83 -10.53
N TYR A 116 1.82 0.53 -11.70
CA TYR A 116 0.92 -0.60 -11.93
C TYR A 116 1.66 -1.87 -12.37
N LEU A 117 2.83 -1.75 -13.00
CA LEU A 117 3.53 -2.89 -13.63
C LEU A 117 3.85 -4.02 -12.65
N SER A 118 4.12 -3.69 -11.39
CA SER A 118 4.38 -4.71 -10.37
C SER A 118 3.16 -5.06 -9.54
N LEU A 119 2.14 -4.20 -9.51
CA LEU A 119 1.01 -4.39 -8.63
C LEU A 119 0.22 -5.64 -9.01
N VAL A 120 -0.02 -5.84 -10.31
CA VAL A 120 -0.79 -7.00 -10.80
C VAL A 120 -0.10 -8.33 -10.41
N PRO A 121 1.17 -8.60 -10.74
CA PRO A 121 1.86 -9.82 -10.31
C PRO A 121 1.80 -10.06 -8.79
N GLN A 122 1.82 -9.00 -7.99
CA GLN A 122 1.85 -9.10 -6.54
C GLN A 122 0.45 -9.39 -5.96
N LEU A 123 -0.59 -8.81 -6.57
CA LEU A 123 -1.98 -9.18 -6.28
C LEU A 123 -2.27 -10.63 -6.68
N GLU A 124 -1.70 -11.12 -7.78
CA GLU A 124 -1.83 -12.54 -8.20
C GLU A 124 -1.25 -13.49 -7.16
N LYS A 125 -0.10 -13.15 -6.56
CA LYS A 125 0.53 -13.97 -5.51
C LYS A 125 -0.35 -14.15 -4.27
N ILE A 126 -1.18 -13.15 -3.94
CA ILE A 126 -2.06 -13.18 -2.76
C ILE A 126 -3.51 -13.57 -3.08
N ALA A 127 -3.84 -13.76 -4.35
CA ALA A 127 -5.18 -14.11 -4.81
C ALA A 127 -5.65 -15.46 -4.24
N GLY A 128 -6.95 -15.56 -3.94
CA GLY A 128 -7.66 -16.77 -3.48
C GLY A 128 -7.37 -17.20 -2.05
N LYS A 129 -6.36 -16.61 -1.39
CA LYS A 129 -5.92 -16.94 -0.04
C LYS A 129 -5.88 -15.70 0.85
N ASN A 130 -6.85 -14.80 0.70
CA ASN A 130 -6.92 -13.57 1.50
C ASN A 130 -8.35 -13.32 1.99
N VAL A 131 -8.48 -12.53 3.05
CA VAL A 131 -9.76 -12.02 3.59
C VAL A 131 -9.90 -10.52 3.40
N LEU A 132 -9.25 -9.98 2.36
CA LEU A 132 -9.26 -8.55 2.10
C LEU A 132 -10.68 -8.09 1.77
N GLU A 133 -11.16 -7.13 2.54
CA GLU A 133 -12.45 -6.47 2.38
C GLU A 133 -12.29 -5.12 1.65
N SER A 134 -11.14 -4.46 1.80
CA SER A 134 -10.84 -3.17 1.16
C SER A 134 -9.40 -3.05 0.66
N LEU A 135 -9.25 -2.53 -0.56
CA LEU A 135 -7.98 -2.17 -1.18
C LEU A 135 -7.99 -0.69 -1.57
N SER A 136 -6.96 0.05 -1.17
CA SER A 136 -6.80 1.47 -1.51
C SER A 136 -5.41 1.74 -2.07
N PHE A 137 -5.36 2.37 -3.24
CA PHE A 137 -4.13 2.82 -3.88
C PHE A 137 -4.17 4.33 -4.03
N HIS A 138 -3.16 5.02 -3.50
CA HIS A 138 -3.00 6.46 -3.61
C HIS A 138 -1.67 6.73 -4.32
N PHE A 139 -1.72 7.41 -5.46
CA PHE A 139 -0.55 7.71 -6.27
C PHE A 139 -0.35 9.20 -6.32
N LEU A 140 0.76 9.69 -5.79
CA LEU A 140 1.18 11.07 -5.91
C LEU A 140 2.11 11.18 -7.13
N ILE A 141 1.74 11.98 -8.14
CA ILE A 141 2.51 12.11 -9.38
C ILE A 141 3.12 13.51 -9.44
N SER A 142 4.46 13.56 -9.43
CA SER A 142 5.25 14.80 -9.39
C SER A 142 5.69 15.31 -10.76
N ILE A 143 5.98 14.42 -11.72
CA ILE A 143 6.61 14.75 -13.01
C ILE A 143 5.87 14.09 -14.17
N PHE A 144 5.63 14.87 -15.22
CA PHE A 144 4.87 14.57 -16.42
C PHE A 144 5.85 14.06 -17.48
N PRO A 145 5.79 12.78 -17.93
CA PRO A 145 5.10 12.59 -19.20
C PRO A 145 4.42 11.22 -19.50
N SER A 146 4.46 10.19 -18.65
CA SER A 146 4.25 8.81 -19.14
C SER A 146 2.99 8.06 -18.68
N VAL A 147 1.95 8.72 -18.14
CA VAL A 147 0.63 8.02 -18.08
C VAL A 147 0.19 7.61 -19.49
N ARG A 148 0.56 8.40 -20.51
CA ARG A 148 0.37 8.05 -21.93
C ARG A 148 1.20 6.85 -22.39
N ASP A 149 2.35 6.60 -21.77
CA ASP A 149 3.20 5.43 -22.08
C ASP A 149 2.87 4.23 -21.17
N THR A 150 1.97 4.41 -20.21
CA THR A 150 1.45 3.30 -19.41
C THR A 150 0.57 2.47 -20.32
N ASP A 151 0.96 1.22 -20.52
CA ASP A 151 0.17 0.27 -21.29
C ASP A 151 -1.24 0.17 -20.68
N LEU A 152 -2.25 0.64 -21.42
CA LEU A 152 -3.65 0.56 -21.04
C LEU A 152 -4.07 -0.90 -20.71
N ALA A 153 -3.37 -1.88 -21.28
CA ALA A 153 -3.58 -3.29 -20.95
C ALA A 153 -3.31 -3.60 -19.47
N GLU A 154 -2.37 -2.91 -18.81
CA GLU A 154 -2.06 -3.14 -17.39
C GLU A 154 -3.19 -2.69 -16.47
N TRP A 155 -3.82 -1.56 -16.79
CA TRP A 155 -5.01 -1.10 -16.09
C TRP A 155 -6.17 -2.09 -16.19
N ARG A 156 -6.36 -2.68 -17.37
CA ARG A 156 -7.35 -3.73 -17.59
C ARG A 156 -7.00 -5.03 -16.87
N LYS A 157 -5.72 -5.36 -16.71
CA LYS A 157 -5.29 -6.51 -15.91
C LYS A 157 -5.64 -6.29 -14.44
N LEU A 158 -5.43 -5.06 -13.92
CA LEU A 158 -5.85 -4.68 -12.57
C LEU A 158 -7.38 -4.78 -12.40
N ASP A 159 -8.14 -4.28 -13.36
CA ASP A 159 -9.61 -4.44 -13.39
C ASP A 159 -10.02 -5.92 -13.35
N SER A 160 -9.38 -6.74 -14.21
CA SER A 160 -9.67 -8.18 -14.31
C SER A 160 -9.36 -8.94 -13.03
N ILE A 161 -8.22 -8.70 -12.40
CA ILE A 161 -7.82 -9.45 -11.21
C ILE A 161 -8.68 -9.09 -10.00
N LEU A 162 -8.98 -7.81 -9.79
CA LEU A 162 -9.76 -7.34 -8.65
C LEU A 162 -11.26 -7.66 -8.79
N SER A 163 -11.76 -7.81 -10.01
CA SER A 163 -13.16 -8.18 -10.27
C SER A 163 -13.44 -9.68 -10.17
N LYS A 164 -12.40 -10.52 -10.12
CA LYS A 164 -12.56 -11.98 -9.99
C LYS A 164 -12.94 -12.32 -8.55
N SER A 165 -14.19 -12.73 -8.34
CA SER A 165 -14.69 -13.18 -7.04
C SER A 165 -13.85 -14.31 -6.42
N ALA A 166 -13.29 -15.22 -7.23
CA ALA A 166 -12.40 -16.26 -6.74
C ALA A 166 -11.01 -15.74 -6.29
N ALA A 167 -10.54 -14.61 -6.85
CA ALA A 167 -9.26 -14.01 -6.49
C ALA A 167 -9.35 -13.21 -5.19
N PHE A 168 -10.45 -12.49 -4.98
CA PHE A 168 -10.66 -11.67 -3.78
C PHE A 168 -12.11 -11.85 -3.26
N PRO A 169 -12.41 -12.97 -2.59
CA PRO A 169 -13.79 -13.39 -2.28
C PRO A 169 -14.53 -12.49 -1.29
N PHE A 170 -13.81 -11.69 -0.51
CA PHE A 170 -14.39 -10.79 0.49
C PHE A 170 -14.29 -9.32 0.11
N LEU A 171 -13.71 -9.02 -1.05
CA LEU A 171 -13.43 -7.65 -1.46
C LEU A 171 -14.73 -6.93 -1.80
N ARG A 172 -14.98 -5.85 -1.05
CA ARG A 172 -16.18 -5.02 -1.18
C ARG A 172 -15.87 -3.56 -1.48
N ARG A 173 -14.61 -3.14 -1.36
CA ARG A 173 -14.18 -1.77 -1.65
C ARG A 173 -12.84 -1.76 -2.37
N VAL A 174 -12.79 -1.08 -3.50
CA VAL A 174 -11.56 -0.75 -4.21
C VAL A 174 -11.53 0.75 -4.44
N GLU A 175 -10.45 1.39 -4.02
CA GLU A 175 -10.24 2.82 -4.20
C GLU A 175 -8.91 3.07 -4.89
N ILE A 176 -8.94 3.86 -5.96
CA ILE A 176 -7.76 4.34 -6.65
C ILE A 176 -7.83 5.86 -6.68
N THR A 177 -6.88 6.52 -6.02
CA THR A 177 -6.74 7.98 -6.02
C THR A 177 -5.44 8.35 -6.69
N ILE A 178 -5.50 9.27 -7.64
CA ILE A 178 -4.33 9.87 -8.26
C ILE A 178 -4.30 11.35 -7.86
N VAL A 179 -3.19 11.79 -7.30
CA VAL A 179 -2.97 13.18 -6.88
C VAL A 179 -1.89 13.78 -7.78
N LEU A 180 -2.24 14.86 -8.48
CA LEU A 180 -1.35 15.57 -9.39
C LEU A 180 -0.73 16.78 -8.67
N LEU A 181 0.59 16.81 -8.52
CA LEU A 181 1.27 17.93 -7.87
C LEU A 181 1.40 19.17 -8.75
N ARG A 182 1.20 19.04 -10.06
CA ARG A 182 1.07 20.17 -10.98
C ARG A 182 -0.17 19.95 -11.83
N LEU A 183 -1.00 20.96 -11.98
CA LEU A 183 -2.22 20.83 -12.79
C LEU A 183 -1.88 21.01 -14.26
N ASP A 184 -1.94 19.91 -15.01
CA ASP A 184 -2.12 19.93 -16.46
C ASP A 184 -3.56 19.48 -16.74
N GLY A 185 -4.40 20.41 -17.21
CA GLY A 185 -5.81 20.12 -17.46
C GLY A 185 -6.04 19.05 -18.53
N GLY A 186 -5.07 18.82 -19.42
CA GLY A 186 -5.11 17.71 -20.38
C GLY A 186 -4.91 16.36 -19.69
N LEU A 187 -3.88 16.25 -18.84
CA LEU A 187 -3.60 15.00 -18.13
C LEU A 187 -4.71 14.64 -17.14
N GLU A 188 -5.26 15.61 -16.41
CA GLU A 188 -6.35 15.37 -15.48
C GLU A 188 -7.57 14.74 -16.20
N LYS A 189 -7.92 15.29 -17.36
CA LYS A 189 -9.01 14.75 -18.20
C LYS A 189 -8.71 13.32 -18.65
N GLU A 190 -7.52 13.07 -19.19
CA GLU A 190 -7.08 11.74 -19.64
C GLU A 190 -7.14 10.71 -18.50
N LEU A 191 -6.71 11.08 -17.29
CA LEU A 191 -6.75 10.21 -16.11
C LEU A 191 -8.18 9.91 -15.66
N ARG A 192 -9.09 10.90 -15.71
CA ARG A 192 -10.51 10.70 -15.40
C ARG A 192 -11.17 9.77 -16.42
N GLU A 193 -10.85 9.93 -17.70
CA GLU A 193 -11.31 9.04 -18.77
C GLU A 193 -10.77 7.62 -18.57
N LEU A 194 -9.50 7.47 -18.20
CA LEU A 194 -8.89 6.18 -17.89
C LEU A 194 -9.62 5.42 -16.77
N GLY A 195 -10.00 6.12 -15.69
CA GLY A 195 -10.79 5.55 -14.60
C GLY A 195 -12.16 5.02 -15.05
N THR A 196 -12.68 5.51 -16.17
CA THR A 196 -13.95 5.09 -16.77
C THR A 196 -13.74 3.94 -17.75
N ASP A 197 -12.76 4.08 -18.65
CA ASP A 197 -12.57 3.20 -19.80
C ASP A 197 -11.82 1.91 -19.47
N GLN A 198 -10.94 1.94 -18.45
CA GLN A 198 -10.08 0.79 -18.12
C GLN A 198 -10.57 -0.06 -16.95
N PHE A 199 -11.65 0.37 -16.28
CA PHE A 199 -12.24 -0.35 -15.14
C PHE A 199 -13.72 -0.75 -15.34
N PRO A 200 -14.11 -1.28 -16.50
CA PRO A 200 -15.50 -1.66 -16.72
C PRO A 200 -15.94 -2.79 -15.78
N LEU A 201 -15.09 -3.77 -15.45
CA LEU A 201 -15.51 -4.91 -14.64
C LEU A 201 -15.75 -4.51 -13.18
N LEU A 202 -14.85 -3.74 -12.57
CA LEU A 202 -15.00 -3.27 -11.19
C LEU A 202 -16.22 -2.37 -11.01
N ARG A 203 -16.55 -1.55 -12.02
CA ARG A 203 -17.74 -0.67 -12.00
C ARG A 203 -19.06 -1.44 -12.04
N HIS A 204 -19.07 -2.63 -12.62
CA HIS A 204 -20.27 -3.46 -12.76
C HIS A 204 -20.23 -4.70 -11.85
N CYS A 205 -19.29 -4.77 -10.91
CA CYS A 205 -19.17 -5.88 -9.98
C CYS A 205 -20.18 -5.70 -8.83
N ASP A 206 -21.22 -6.55 -8.82
CA ASP A 206 -22.26 -6.50 -7.79
C ASP A 206 -21.67 -6.71 -6.39
N GLY A 207 -22.04 -5.83 -5.44
CA GLY A 207 -21.57 -5.89 -4.06
C GLY A 207 -20.18 -5.29 -3.81
N LEU A 208 -19.51 -4.79 -4.85
CA LEU A 208 -18.24 -4.08 -4.76
C LEU A 208 -18.44 -2.58 -5.01
N THR A 209 -17.93 -1.76 -4.10
CA THR A 209 -17.84 -0.31 -4.28
C THR A 209 -16.49 0.03 -4.90
N PHE A 210 -16.51 0.54 -6.13
CA PHE A 210 -15.32 1.03 -6.82
C PHE A 210 -15.30 2.55 -6.88
N LEU A 211 -14.20 3.15 -6.44
CA LEU A 211 -13.96 4.59 -6.50
C LEU A 211 -12.65 4.88 -7.24
N PHE A 212 -12.73 5.74 -8.26
CA PHE A 212 -11.57 6.25 -8.97
C PHE A 212 -11.60 7.78 -8.93
N GLU A 213 -10.59 8.40 -8.32
CA GLU A 213 -10.51 9.84 -8.13
C GLU A 213 -9.20 10.40 -8.67
N VAL A 214 -9.29 11.59 -9.28
CA VAL A 214 -8.14 12.41 -9.68
C VAL A 214 -8.25 13.74 -8.94
N LYS A 215 -7.19 14.14 -8.25
CA LYS A 215 -7.11 15.31 -7.38
C LYS A 215 -5.92 16.19 -7.72
#